data_AF-A0A2D5VIU0-F1
#
_entry.id   AF-A0A2D5VIU0-F1
#
_cell.length_a   1.000
_cell.length_b   1.000
_cell.length_c   1.000
_cell.angle_alpha   90.00
_cell.angle_beta   90.00
_cell.angle_gamma   90.00
#
_symmetry.space_group_name_H-M   'P 1'
#
loop_
_entity.id
_entity.type
_entity.pdbx_description
1 polymer ?
#
loop_
_entity_poly.entity_id
_entity_poly.type
_entity_poly.pdbx_seq_one_letter_code
_entity_poly.pdbx_strand_id
1 'polypeptide(L)'
;MVRIPYQIEEYSKDGSSSLSIFYMDKTEVTVGQFKEFLRLADHYYFNADLWKEVYAYSPTDKHPMVCVTWYDAIAYAKWSDKRLPTEAEWEFAARGGPVGQPYAFSDRKQIRDYSNHIGVGGKDKWNRLTVPVANFKTNGYGLFDMSGNGVKIGTIRQTG
;
A
#
# COMPACT_ATOMS: atom_id res chain seq x y z
N MET A 1 -5.08 -9.96 -1.29
CA MET A 1 -3.63 -10.07 -1.05
C MET A 1 -2.91 -10.73 -2.23
N VAL A 2 -1.59 -10.56 -2.32
CA VAL A 2 -0.65 -11.24 -3.23
C VAL A 2 0.46 -11.89 -2.42
N ARG A 3 0.98 -13.03 -2.91
CA ARG A 3 2.08 -13.77 -2.29
C ARG A 3 3.42 -13.20 -2.75
N ILE A 4 4.26 -12.76 -1.82
CA ILE A 4 5.58 -12.20 -2.08
C ILE A 4 6.66 -13.17 -1.59
N PRO A 5 7.51 -13.71 -2.48
CA PRO A 5 8.67 -14.52 -2.08
C PRO A 5 9.77 -13.59 -1.57
N TYR A 6 10.01 -13.54 -0.26
CA TYR A 6 10.97 -12.66 0.38
C TYR A 6 12.21 -13.46 0.80
N GLN A 7 13.30 -13.24 0.08
CA GLN A 7 14.57 -13.85 0.46
C GLN A 7 15.20 -12.98 1.55
N ILE A 8 15.30 -13.52 2.76
CA ILE A 8 16.11 -12.91 3.79
C ILE A 8 17.54 -13.36 3.49
N GLU A 9 18.43 -12.43 3.14
CA GLU A 9 19.87 -12.69 3.20
C GLU A 9 20.30 -12.74 4.68
N GLU A 10 19.80 -13.72 5.41
CA GLU A 10 20.42 -14.08 6.67
C GLU A 10 21.70 -14.84 6.32
N TYR A 11 22.84 -14.26 6.69
CA TYR A 11 24.12 -14.97 6.73
C TYR A 11 24.02 -16.06 7.81
N SER A 12 23.37 -17.16 7.47
CA SER A 12 23.53 -18.41 8.18
C SER A 12 25.00 -18.82 8.11
N LYS A 13 25.54 -19.37 9.21
CA LYS A 13 26.96 -19.75 9.29
C LYS A 13 27.36 -20.82 8.25
N ASP A 14 26.39 -21.47 7.61
CA ASP A 14 26.55 -22.49 6.57
C ASP A 14 26.30 -21.97 5.14
N GLY A 15 25.96 -20.70 4.96
CA GLY A 15 25.69 -20.09 3.65
C GLY A 15 24.34 -20.49 3.03
N SER A 16 23.44 -21.12 3.79
CA SER A 16 22.09 -21.43 3.31
C SER A 16 21.19 -20.19 3.35
N SER A 17 20.48 -19.90 2.26
CA SER A 17 19.46 -18.85 2.25
C SER A 17 18.09 -19.47 2.50
N SER A 18 17.34 -18.94 3.48
CA SER A 18 15.95 -19.33 3.70
C SER A 18 15.01 -18.43 2.91
N LEU A 19 14.19 -19.01 2.04
CA LEU A 19 13.11 -18.28 1.39
C LEU A 19 11.96 -18.10 2.39
N SER A 20 11.75 -16.87 2.85
CA SER A 20 10.55 -16.50 3.60
C SER A 20 9.45 -16.05 2.64
N ILE A 21 8.19 -16.16 3.04
CA ILE A 21 7.05 -15.76 2.21
C ILE A 21 6.16 -14.87 3.08
N PHE A 22 5.68 -13.77 2.52
CA PHE A 22 4.63 -12.97 3.13
C PHE A 22 3.52 -12.63 2.14
N TYR A 23 2.40 -12.13 2.65
CA TYR A 23 1.29 -11.64 1.85
C TYR A 23 1.09 -10.15 2.06
N MET A 24 0.81 -9.43 0.98
CA MET A 24 0.55 -7.99 0.99
C MET A 24 -0.79 -7.70 0.32
N ASP A 25 -1.57 -6.72 0.81
CA ASP A 25 -2.78 -6.32 0.07
C ASP A 25 -2.41 -5.79 -1.32
N LYS A 26 -3.31 -6.02 -2.28
CA LYS A 26 -3.08 -5.66 -3.69
C LYS A 26 -3.05 -4.15 -3.91
N THR A 27 -3.72 -3.42 -3.03
CA THR A 27 -4.05 -2.00 -3.11
C THR A 27 -3.98 -1.41 -1.72
N GLU A 28 -3.89 -0.09 -1.61
CA GLU A 28 -4.07 0.59 -0.32
C GLU A 28 -5.44 0.26 0.30
N VAL A 29 -5.54 0.45 1.62
CA VAL A 29 -6.83 0.39 2.33
C VAL A 29 -7.72 1.51 1.81
N THR A 30 -8.94 1.19 1.41
CA THR A 30 -9.86 2.21 0.90
C THR A 30 -10.65 2.90 2.01
N VAL A 31 -11.17 4.09 1.72
CA VAL A 31 -12.11 4.79 2.61
C VAL A 31 -13.29 3.89 3.00
N GLY A 32 -13.84 3.11 2.06
CA GLY A 32 -14.94 2.19 2.32
C GLY A 32 -14.57 1.07 3.29
N GLN A 33 -13.38 0.50 3.14
CA GLN A 33 -12.87 -0.53 4.06
C GLN A 33 -12.66 0.04 5.46
N PHE A 34 -12.08 1.24 5.57
CA PHE A 34 -11.87 1.89 6.86
C PHE A 34 -13.19 2.27 7.54
N LYS A 35 -14.22 2.70 6.79
CA LYS A 35 -15.57 2.92 7.33
C LYS A 35 -16.18 1.64 7.91
N GLU A 36 -15.99 0.50 7.24
CA GLU A 36 -16.47 -0.78 7.75
C GLU A 36 -15.79 -1.16 9.06
N PHE A 37 -14.48 -0.91 9.16
CA PHE A 37 -13.74 -1.02 10.42
C PHE A 37 -14.36 -0.15 11.51
N LEU A 38 -14.60 1.14 11.26
CA LEU A 38 -15.21 2.03 12.27
C LEU A 38 -16.63 1.62 12.66
N ARG A 39 -17.37 0.96 11.77
CA ARG A 39 -18.73 0.47 12.02
C ARG A 39 -18.75 -0.80 12.88
N LEU A 40 -17.76 -1.67 12.69
CA LEU A 40 -17.74 -3.03 13.25
C LEU A 40 -16.75 -3.21 14.39
N ALA A 41 -15.71 -2.39 14.47
CA ALA A 41 -14.75 -2.45 15.55
C ALA A 41 -15.40 -1.97 16.84
N ASP A 42 -15.32 -2.80 17.86
CA ASP A 42 -15.76 -2.43 19.18
C ASP A 42 -14.84 -1.32 19.75
N HIS A 43 -15.45 -0.24 20.25
CA HIS A 43 -14.77 0.86 20.93
C HIS A 43 -13.59 1.54 20.20
N TYR A 44 -13.56 1.56 18.87
CA TYR A 44 -12.58 2.37 18.13
C TYR A 44 -13.14 3.73 17.69
N TYR A 45 -12.41 4.82 17.97
CA TYR A 45 -12.80 6.18 17.61
C TYR A 45 -11.78 6.83 16.69
N PHE A 46 -12.21 7.15 15.48
CA PHE A 46 -11.45 8.00 14.57
C PHE A 46 -11.81 9.47 14.81
N ASN A 47 -10.84 10.37 14.67
CA ASN A 47 -11.07 11.80 14.84
C ASN A 47 -12.05 12.32 13.77
N ALA A 48 -13.25 12.69 14.21
CA ALA A 48 -14.32 13.11 13.32
C ALA A 48 -13.99 14.37 12.50
N ASP A 49 -13.13 15.25 13.02
CA ASP A 49 -12.74 16.50 12.35
C ASP A 49 -11.92 16.25 11.08
N LEU A 50 -11.24 15.09 11.00
CA LEU A 50 -10.41 14.72 9.85
C LEU A 50 -11.25 14.31 8.64
N TRP A 51 -12.54 13.99 8.78
CA TRP A 51 -13.38 13.56 7.66
C TRP A 51 -13.50 14.61 6.56
N LYS A 52 -13.52 15.89 6.92
CA LYS A 52 -13.55 16.98 5.94
C LYS A 52 -12.32 16.92 5.03
N GLU A 53 -11.15 16.61 5.60
CA GLU A 53 -9.90 16.49 4.85
C GLU A 53 -9.84 15.18 4.07
N VAL A 54 -10.31 14.07 4.65
CA VAL A 54 -10.45 12.79 3.94
C VAL A 54 -11.28 12.96 2.67
N TYR A 55 -12.46 13.59 2.74
CA TYR A 55 -13.29 13.79 1.55
C TYR A 55 -12.72 14.82 0.57
N ALA A 56 -11.85 15.74 1.04
CA ALA A 56 -11.17 16.68 0.18
C ALA A 56 -10.12 16.01 -0.72
N TYR A 57 -9.53 14.87 -0.31
CA TYR A 57 -8.48 14.17 -1.08
C TYR A 57 -8.90 12.79 -1.59
N SER A 58 -9.80 12.12 -0.89
CA SER A 58 -10.31 10.76 -1.13
C SER A 58 -11.85 10.76 -1.11
N PRO A 59 -12.49 11.34 -2.12
CA PRO A 59 -13.92 11.69 -2.08
C PRO A 59 -14.88 10.49 -2.13
N THR A 60 -14.40 9.28 -2.45
CA THR A 60 -15.26 8.09 -2.56
C THR A 60 -14.68 6.89 -1.82
N ASP A 61 -15.53 5.91 -1.53
CA ASP A 61 -15.16 4.67 -0.84
C ASP A 61 -14.13 3.79 -1.57
N LYS A 62 -13.87 4.10 -2.85
CA LYS A 62 -12.86 3.41 -3.67
C LYS A 62 -11.48 4.09 -3.64
N HIS A 63 -11.37 5.28 -3.08
CA HIS A 63 -10.10 5.99 -2.91
C HIS A 63 -9.35 5.46 -1.70
N PRO A 64 -8.01 5.59 -1.66
CA PRO A 64 -7.22 5.22 -0.50
C PRO A 64 -7.65 6.05 0.72
N MET A 65 -7.67 5.43 1.89
CA MET A 65 -7.88 6.13 3.15
C MET A 65 -6.65 7.00 3.43
N VAL A 66 -6.89 8.26 3.79
CA VAL A 66 -5.87 9.26 4.10
C VAL A 66 -6.14 9.88 5.47
N CYS A 67 -5.25 10.74 5.95
CA CYS A 67 -5.40 11.43 7.24
C CYS A 67 -5.54 10.47 8.43
N VAL A 68 -4.82 9.35 8.41
CA VAL A 68 -4.77 8.40 9.53
C VAL A 68 -3.38 8.39 10.16
N THR A 69 -3.32 8.18 11.47
CA THR A 69 -2.07 8.02 12.20
C THR A 69 -1.53 6.59 12.07
N TRP A 70 -0.30 6.38 12.53
CA TRP A 70 0.25 5.02 12.64
C TRP A 70 -0.58 4.12 13.57
N TYR A 71 -1.19 4.68 14.63
CA TYR A 71 -2.04 3.93 15.55
C TYR A 71 -3.35 3.51 14.88
N ASP A 72 -3.96 4.38 14.08
CA ASP A 72 -5.13 4.05 13.27
C ASP A 72 -4.85 2.90 12.30
N ALA A 73 -3.70 2.97 11.63
CA ALA A 73 -3.27 1.94 10.70
C ALA A 73 -3.09 0.59 11.40
N ILE A 74 -2.50 0.58 12.60
CA ILE A 74 -2.34 -0.63 13.40
C ILE A 74 -3.66 -1.18 13.91
N ALA A 75 -4.56 -0.32 14.38
CA ALA A 75 -5.85 -0.74 14.91
C ALA A 75 -6.69 -1.41 13.81
N TYR A 76 -6.76 -0.77 12.64
CA TYR A 76 -7.41 -1.35 11.47
C TYR A 76 -6.72 -2.66 11.03
N ALA A 77 -5.38 -2.70 11.03
CA ALA A 77 -4.66 -3.91 10.68
C ALA A 77 -5.00 -5.06 11.63
N LYS A 78 -4.92 -4.85 12.95
CA LYS A 78 -5.26 -5.86 13.95
C LYS A 78 -6.71 -6.31 13.83
N TRP A 79 -7.65 -5.38 13.64
CA TRP A 79 -9.06 -5.69 13.48
C TRP A 79 -9.33 -6.58 12.25
N SER A 80 -8.59 -6.36 11.17
CA SER A 80 -8.70 -7.18 9.96
C SER A 80 -7.94 -8.51 10.04
N ASP A 81 -7.44 -8.89 11.23
CA ASP A 81 -6.54 -10.02 11.49
C ASP A 81 -5.21 -9.91 10.75
N LYS A 82 -4.61 -8.71 10.83
CA LYS A 82 -3.44 -8.38 10.04
C LYS A 82 -2.39 -7.48 10.74
N ARG A 83 -1.24 -7.23 10.08
CA ARG A 83 -0.18 -6.28 10.54
C ARG A 83 0.38 -5.39 9.44
N LEU A 84 0.94 -4.22 9.79
CA LEU A 84 1.71 -3.41 8.84
C LEU A 84 2.96 -4.16 8.33
N PRO A 85 3.41 -3.93 7.09
CA PRO A 85 4.67 -4.46 6.58
C PRO A 85 5.84 -3.76 7.27
N THR A 86 6.98 -4.44 7.36
CA THR A 86 8.24 -3.75 7.68
C THR A 86 8.68 -2.88 6.50
N GLU A 87 9.58 -1.93 6.74
CA GLU A 87 10.14 -1.12 5.65
C GLU A 87 10.84 -2.00 4.60
N ALA A 88 11.58 -3.02 5.04
CA ALA A 88 12.27 -3.95 4.15
C ALA A 88 11.30 -4.82 3.32
N GLU A 89 10.20 -5.29 3.91
CA GLU A 89 9.15 -6.00 3.18
C GLU A 89 8.48 -5.10 2.15
N TRP A 90 8.17 -3.85 2.53
CA TRP A 90 7.53 -2.89 1.64
C TRP A 90 8.44 -2.53 0.46
N GLU A 91 9.72 -2.23 0.70
CA GLU A 91 10.68 -1.92 -0.37
C GLU A 91 10.90 -3.10 -1.31
N PHE A 92 11.01 -4.32 -0.77
CA PHE A 92 11.14 -5.52 -1.59
C PHE A 92 9.91 -5.74 -2.47
N ALA A 93 8.72 -5.62 -1.88
CA ALA A 93 7.46 -5.75 -2.62
C ALA A 93 7.30 -4.64 -3.67
N ALA A 94 7.66 -3.40 -3.36
CA ALA A 94 7.56 -2.25 -4.25
C ALA A 94 8.45 -2.39 -5.50
N ARG A 95 9.64 -3.00 -5.37
CA ARG A 95 10.53 -3.30 -6.51
C ARG A 95 9.85 -4.13 -7.59
N GLY A 96 8.97 -5.05 -7.21
CA GLY A 96 8.16 -5.82 -8.14
C GLY A 96 8.93 -6.86 -8.96
N GLY A 97 10.06 -7.37 -8.45
CA GLY A 97 10.88 -8.37 -9.13
C GLY A 97 12.14 -8.74 -8.34
N PRO A 98 13.00 -9.62 -8.89
CA PRO A 98 14.24 -10.05 -8.24
C PRO A 98 15.19 -8.90 -7.92
N VAL A 99 15.95 -9.06 -6.83
CA VAL A 99 17.03 -8.13 -6.46
C VAL A 99 18.02 -8.00 -7.63
N GLY A 100 18.36 -6.76 -7.99
CA GLY A 100 19.26 -6.45 -9.11
C GLY A 100 18.56 -6.09 -10.43
N GLN A 101 17.24 -6.27 -10.54
CA GLN A 101 16.47 -5.68 -11.63
C GLN A 101 16.16 -4.19 -11.32
N PRO A 102 16.12 -3.32 -12.35
CA PRO A 102 15.60 -1.98 -12.18
C PRO A 102 14.18 -2.04 -11.61
N TYR A 103 13.81 -1.07 -10.76
CA TYR A 103 12.42 -0.92 -10.30
C TYR A 103 11.46 -0.98 -11.50
N ALA A 104 10.25 -1.50 -11.30
CA ALA A 104 9.21 -1.53 -12.35
C ALA A 104 8.94 -0.16 -13.01
N PHE A 105 9.36 0.93 -12.36
CA PHE A 105 9.22 2.33 -12.74
C PHE A 105 10.58 3.05 -12.95
N SER A 106 11.67 2.34 -13.24
CA SER A 106 13.02 2.92 -13.39
C SER A 106 13.17 3.88 -14.58
N ASP A 107 12.28 3.81 -15.56
CA ASP A 107 12.18 4.79 -16.64
C ASP A 107 11.14 5.85 -16.29
N ARG A 108 11.58 7.12 -16.23
CA ARG A 108 10.73 8.28 -15.93
C ARG A 108 9.52 8.38 -16.88
N LYS A 109 9.62 7.87 -18.11
CA LYS A 109 8.51 7.85 -19.08
C LYS A 109 7.42 6.84 -18.71
N GLN A 110 7.74 5.83 -17.89
CA GLN A 110 6.82 4.77 -17.49
C GLN A 110 6.10 5.09 -16.17
N ILE A 111 6.65 5.99 -15.34
CA ILE A 111 6.08 6.34 -14.02
C ILE A 111 4.57 6.60 -14.09
N ARG A 112 4.14 7.34 -15.11
CA ARG A 112 2.73 7.65 -15.39
C ARG A 112 1.79 6.45 -15.49
N ASP A 113 2.28 5.31 -15.98
CA ASP A 113 1.48 4.12 -16.18
C ASP A 113 1.29 3.32 -14.89
N TYR A 114 2.12 3.58 -13.87
CA TYR A 114 2.18 2.84 -12.59
C TYR A 114 1.82 3.69 -11.37
N SER A 115 1.60 5.00 -11.53
CA SER A 115 1.46 5.92 -10.39
C SER A 115 0.69 7.19 -10.69
N ASN A 116 0.05 7.72 -9.64
CA ASN A 116 -0.42 9.10 -9.60
C ASN A 116 0.68 10.01 -9.03
N HIS A 117 1.41 10.69 -9.92
CA HIS A 117 2.44 11.67 -9.57
C HIS A 117 2.22 13.00 -10.31
N ILE A 118 2.47 14.11 -9.61
CA ILE A 118 2.38 15.45 -10.22
C ILE A 118 3.57 15.63 -11.17
N GLY A 119 3.31 16.17 -12.37
CA GLY A 119 4.36 16.61 -13.29
C GLY A 119 5.02 15.50 -14.13
N VAL A 120 4.50 14.26 -14.09
CA VAL A 120 4.93 13.17 -14.99
C VAL A 120 4.04 13.02 -16.23
N GLY A 121 3.07 13.94 -16.40
CA GLY A 121 2.25 14.08 -17.60
C GLY A 121 1.32 12.89 -17.82
N GLY A 122 0.46 12.59 -16.84
CA GLY A 122 -0.58 11.55 -16.77
C GLY A 122 -1.94 11.90 -17.32
N LYS A 123 -2.90 11.01 -17.05
CA LYS A 123 -4.31 11.40 -16.92
C LYS A 123 -4.46 12.22 -15.62
N ASP A 124 -3.73 13.33 -15.51
CA ASP A 124 -3.63 14.21 -14.33
C ASP A 124 -4.92 15.01 -14.12
N LYS A 125 -6.07 14.39 -14.43
CA LYS A 125 -7.41 14.95 -14.28
C LYS A 125 -7.79 15.20 -12.82
N TRP A 126 -7.01 14.66 -11.90
CA TRP A 126 -7.34 14.59 -10.49
C TRP A 126 -6.76 15.73 -9.65
N ASN A 127 -6.01 16.69 -10.24
CA ASN A 127 -5.67 17.99 -9.64
C ASN A 127 -5.44 17.97 -8.11
N ARG A 128 -4.41 17.24 -7.65
CA ARG A 128 -4.01 17.05 -6.23
C ARG A 128 -4.89 16.12 -5.39
N LEU A 129 -5.86 15.43 -5.98
CA LEU A 129 -6.62 14.35 -5.36
C LEU A 129 -5.89 13.02 -5.50
N THR A 130 -6.21 12.09 -4.61
CA THR A 130 -5.94 10.66 -4.82
C THR A 130 -6.81 10.16 -5.98
N VAL A 131 -6.49 8.99 -6.50
CA VAL A 131 -7.34 8.24 -7.46
C VAL A 131 -7.87 6.98 -6.80
N PRO A 132 -8.98 6.41 -7.30
CA PRO A 132 -9.42 5.09 -6.86
C PRO A 132 -8.27 4.10 -6.94
N VAL A 133 -8.16 3.22 -5.95
CA VAL A 133 -7.09 2.21 -5.93
C VAL A 133 -7.18 1.29 -7.15
N ALA A 134 -6.05 0.70 -7.57
CA ALA A 134 -5.96 -0.18 -8.74
C ALA A 134 -6.32 0.47 -10.08
N ASN A 135 -6.03 1.77 -10.24
CA ASN A 135 -6.30 2.51 -11.46
C ASN A 135 -5.08 2.60 -12.41
N PHE A 136 -3.92 2.09 -11.98
CA PHE A 136 -2.67 2.02 -12.75
C PHE A 136 -2.25 0.57 -12.99
N LYS A 137 -1.15 0.34 -13.71
CA LYS A 137 -0.59 -1.01 -13.90
C LYS A 137 -0.01 -1.54 -12.58
N THR A 138 -0.07 -2.86 -12.38
CA THR A 138 0.62 -3.51 -11.27
C THR A 138 2.12 -3.62 -11.53
N ASN A 139 2.92 -3.69 -10.46
CA ASN A 139 4.30 -4.17 -10.57
C ASN A 139 4.36 -5.70 -10.84
N GLY A 140 5.55 -6.28 -10.96
CA GLY A 140 5.72 -7.70 -11.30
C GLY A 140 5.21 -8.71 -10.25
N TYR A 141 4.83 -8.25 -9.04
CA TYR A 141 4.15 -9.09 -8.04
C TYR A 141 2.62 -8.92 -8.03
N GLY A 142 2.07 -8.08 -8.90
CA GLY A 142 0.62 -7.81 -8.95
C GLY A 142 0.14 -6.78 -7.93
N LEU A 143 1.04 -5.93 -7.41
CA LEU A 143 0.71 -4.83 -6.51
C LEU A 143 0.46 -3.54 -7.29
N PHE A 144 -0.59 -2.82 -6.92
CA PHE A 144 -0.91 -1.50 -7.46
C PHE A 144 -0.33 -0.39 -6.58
N ASP A 145 -0.16 0.79 -7.14
CA ASP A 145 -0.01 2.06 -6.40
C ASP A 145 1.17 2.11 -5.40
N MET A 146 2.17 1.22 -5.55
CA MET A 146 3.35 1.15 -4.67
C MET A 146 4.27 2.39 -4.77
N SER A 147 4.04 3.25 -5.75
CA SER A 147 4.67 4.57 -5.88
C SER A 147 3.58 5.59 -6.19
N GLY A 148 3.29 6.52 -5.28
CA GLY A 148 2.30 7.59 -5.51
C GLY A 148 0.90 7.30 -4.95
N ASN A 149 -0.11 8.02 -5.46
CA ASN A 149 -1.55 7.96 -5.11
C ASN A 149 -1.99 8.37 -3.69
N GLY A 150 -1.18 8.18 -2.66
CA GLY A 150 -1.53 8.50 -1.27
C GLY A 150 -0.48 7.95 -0.30
N VAL A 151 -0.58 8.31 0.98
CA VAL A 151 0.47 8.07 2.01
C VAL A 151 0.96 6.61 2.06
N LYS A 152 2.27 6.42 2.32
CA LYS A 152 2.99 5.15 2.60
C LYS A 152 2.48 4.40 3.85
N ILE A 153 1.17 4.22 4.00
CA ILE A 153 0.63 3.35 5.05
C ILE A 153 0.58 1.96 4.45
N GLY A 154 1.75 1.30 4.56
CA GLY A 154 1.96 -0.06 4.12
C GLY A 154 0.82 -0.96 4.58
N THR A 155 0.21 -1.58 3.60
CA THR A 155 -0.83 -2.60 3.71
C THR A 155 -0.37 -3.86 4.44
N ILE A 156 -0.73 -3.97 5.71
CA ILE A 156 -1.67 -4.95 6.26
C ILE A 156 -1.59 -6.44 5.72
N ARG A 157 -1.00 -7.38 6.52
CA ARG A 157 -0.75 -8.85 6.32
C ARG A 157 -1.76 -9.80 6.97
N GLN A 158 -2.25 -10.89 6.36
CA GLN A 158 -2.64 -12.13 7.10
C GLN A 158 -1.66 -13.28 6.76
N THR A 159 -1.28 -14.11 7.73
CA THR A 159 -0.75 -15.48 7.48
C THR A 159 -1.32 -16.41 8.54
N GLY A 160 -1.95 -17.50 8.11
CA GLY A 160 -1.92 -18.78 8.82
C GLY A 160 -0.68 -19.57 8.43
#